data_AF-A0A916AFD5-F1
#
_entry.id   AF-A0A916AFD5-F1
#
_cell.length_a   1.000
_cell.length_b   1.000
_cell.length_c   1.000
_cell.angle_alpha   90.00
_cell.angle_beta   90.00
_cell.angle_gamma   90.00
#
_symmetry.space_group_name_H-M   'P 1'
#
loop_
_entity.id
_entity.type
_entity.pdbx_description
1 polymer ?
#
loop_
_entity_poly.entity_id
_entity_poly.type
_entity_poly.pdbx_seq_one_letter_code
_entity_poly.pdbx_strand_id
1 'polypeptide(L)'
;MRRASPDFALLVVATCLAGCATNRLSAPEPVATVKLVQTTTYPELPDIQMPVEPVLLPWEYEVPRDLSRMEPKSTPDCERVPDKERDDAFWARCGERPVIRDTNVLFGFDQRNWNILLSNFAKLREYIFQLRARVDLANESRREWRRRAEEERRRVDALTATAAPARPASAP
;
A
#
# COMPACT_ATOMS: atom_id res chain seq x y z
N MET A 1 12.86 -70.27 -5.19
CA MET A 1 13.19 -68.82 -5.15
C MET A 1 14.70 -68.68 -5.12
N ARG A 2 15.34 -68.31 -6.24
CA ARG A 2 16.80 -68.10 -6.32
C ARG A 2 17.09 -66.60 -6.18
N ARG A 3 17.86 -66.21 -5.17
CA ARG A 3 18.34 -64.82 -5.00
C ARG A 3 19.43 -64.55 -6.03
N ALA A 4 19.29 -63.45 -6.78
CA ALA A 4 20.33 -62.97 -7.69
C ALA A 4 21.55 -62.49 -6.88
N SER A 5 22.75 -62.83 -7.34
CA SER A 5 24.01 -62.44 -6.70
C SER A 5 24.32 -60.95 -6.93
N PRO A 6 24.90 -60.25 -5.95
CA PRO A 6 25.22 -58.81 -6.04
C PRO A 6 26.22 -58.48 -7.15
N ASP A 7 27.02 -59.47 -7.59
CA ASP A 7 27.99 -59.31 -8.68
C ASP A 7 27.31 -59.08 -10.04
N PHE A 8 26.12 -59.65 -10.24
CA PHE A 8 25.33 -59.45 -11.46
C PHE A 8 24.76 -58.02 -11.53
N ALA A 9 24.43 -57.42 -10.39
CA ALA A 9 23.93 -56.05 -10.33
C ALA A 9 25.04 -55.04 -10.66
N LEU A 10 26.27 -55.28 -10.19
CA LEU A 10 27.43 -54.44 -10.51
C LEU A 10 27.81 -54.49 -11.99
N LEU A 11 27.72 -55.66 -12.62
CA LEU A 11 28.03 -55.82 -14.05
C LEU A 11 27.00 -55.13 -14.96
N VAL A 12 25.72 -55.14 -14.56
CA VAL A 12 24.64 -54.42 -15.25
C VAL A 12 24.81 -52.90 -15.10
N VAL A 13 25.16 -52.41 -13.92
CA VAL A 13 25.39 -50.97 -13.70
C VAL A 13 26.62 -50.47 -14.45
N ALA A 14 27.71 -51.25 -14.50
CA ALA A 14 28.91 -50.89 -15.25
C ALA A 14 28.67 -50.86 -16.78
N THR A 15 27.85 -51.77 -17.31
CA THR A 15 27.47 -51.79 -18.73
C THR A 15 26.49 -50.67 -19.09
N CYS A 16 25.59 -50.29 -18.18
CA CYS A 16 24.72 -49.13 -18.35
C CYS A 16 25.50 -47.79 -18.31
N LEU A 17 26.56 -47.68 -17.50
CA LEU A 17 27.39 -46.46 -17.44
C LEU A 17 28.32 -46.32 -18.65
N ALA A 18 28.81 -47.42 -19.23
CA ALA A 18 29.63 -47.40 -20.45
C ALA A 18 28.81 -47.11 -21.73
N GLY A 19 27.52 -47.49 -21.76
CA GLY A 19 26.61 -47.22 -22.88
C GLY A 19 26.30 -45.73 -23.11
N CYS A 20 26.51 -44.87 -22.11
CA CYS A 20 26.34 -43.42 -22.25
C CYS A 20 27.56 -42.70 -22.85
N ALA A 21 28.70 -43.39 -23.03
CA ALA A 21 29.93 -42.80 -23.59
C ALA A 21 30.12 -43.07 -25.09
N THR A 22 29.23 -43.84 -25.74
CA THR A 22 29.36 -44.25 -27.15
C THR A 22 28.12 -43.94 -27.97
N ASN A 23 27.58 -42.72 -27.86
CA ASN A 23 26.79 -42.13 -28.94
C ASN A 23 27.61 -41.02 -29.61
N ARG A 24 28.66 -41.43 -30.34
CA ARG A 24 29.15 -40.65 -31.49
C ARG A 24 28.28 -40.99 -32.69
N LEU A 25 27.06 -40.48 -32.69
CA LEU A 25 26.26 -40.32 -33.90
C LEU A 25 26.34 -38.84 -34.24
N SER A 26 26.95 -38.56 -35.39
CA SER A 26 27.09 -37.24 -36.00
C SER A 26 25.80 -36.46 -35.89
N ALA A 27 25.73 -35.54 -34.92
CA ALA A 27 24.69 -34.54 -34.88
C ALA A 27 25.01 -33.54 -36.01
N PRO A 28 24.11 -33.29 -36.97
CA PRO A 28 24.26 -32.14 -37.84
C PRO A 28 24.31 -30.90 -36.93
N GLU A 29 25.31 -30.05 -37.12
CA GLU A 29 25.40 -28.77 -36.40
C GLU A 29 24.04 -28.07 -36.49
N PRO A 30 23.36 -27.77 -35.36
CA PRO A 30 22.23 -26.88 -35.44
C PRO A 30 22.79 -25.49 -35.73
N VAL A 31 22.74 -25.08 -37.00
CA VAL A 31 22.80 -23.67 -37.40
C VAL A 31 21.53 -23.01 -36.89
N ALA A 32 21.51 -22.77 -35.58
CA ALA A 32 20.52 -21.97 -34.89
C ALA A 32 21.24 -21.37 -33.68
N THR A 33 22.08 -20.37 -33.96
CA THR A 33 22.49 -19.37 -32.98
C THR A 33 21.27 -18.55 -32.56
N VAL A 34 20.33 -19.19 -31.84
CA VAL A 34 19.33 -18.45 -31.07
C VAL A 34 20.10 -17.88 -29.89
N LYS A 35 20.67 -16.69 -30.10
CA LYS A 35 21.26 -15.89 -29.04
C LYS A 35 20.11 -15.60 -28.07
N LEU A 36 20.03 -16.37 -26.99
CA LEU A 36 19.03 -16.16 -25.95
C LEU A 36 19.37 -14.83 -25.27
N VAL A 37 18.85 -13.72 -25.80
CA VAL A 37 18.96 -12.42 -25.15
C VAL A 37 17.98 -12.47 -23.97
N GLN A 38 18.46 -12.89 -22.80
CA GLN A 38 17.73 -12.67 -21.56
C GLN A 38 17.75 -11.18 -21.27
N THR A 39 16.86 -10.43 -21.91
CA THR A 39 16.56 -9.06 -21.50
C THR A 39 15.76 -9.15 -20.21
N THR A 40 16.40 -8.91 -19.07
CA THR A 40 15.70 -8.69 -17.81
C THR A 40 15.00 -7.34 -17.90
N THR A 41 13.70 -7.34 -18.18
CA THR A 41 12.92 -6.10 -18.21
C THR A 41 12.55 -5.71 -16.78
N TYR A 42 13.09 -4.58 -16.31
CA TYR A 42 12.75 -4.03 -15.00
C TYR A 42 11.58 -3.05 -15.14
N PRO A 43 10.37 -3.36 -14.63
CA PRO A 43 9.26 -2.41 -14.65
C PRO A 43 9.57 -1.21 -13.76
N GLU A 44 9.28 0.00 -14.23
CA GLU A 44 9.43 1.23 -13.45
C GLU A 44 8.26 1.35 -12.47
N LEU A 45 8.50 0.95 -11.22
CA LEU A 45 7.53 1.05 -10.14
C LEU A 45 7.75 2.38 -9.39
N PRO A 46 6.87 3.39 -9.56
CA PRO A 46 6.97 4.64 -8.81
C PRO A 46 6.69 4.41 -7.33
N ASP A 47 7.06 5.36 -6.47
CA ASP A 47 6.77 5.24 -5.03
C ASP A 47 5.25 5.25 -4.77
N ILE A 48 4.83 4.46 -3.79
CA ILE A 48 3.45 4.40 -3.31
C ILE A 48 3.19 5.72 -2.56
N GLN A 49 2.17 6.46 -3.00
CA GLN A 49 1.70 7.63 -2.26
C GLN A 49 1.04 7.18 -0.96
N MET A 50 1.35 7.88 0.13
CA MET A 50 0.68 7.63 1.40
C MET A 50 -0.83 7.90 1.26
N PRO A 51 -1.67 7.03 1.83
CA PRO A 51 -3.10 7.28 1.90
C PRO A 51 -3.39 8.58 2.65
N VAL A 52 -4.41 9.29 2.20
CA VAL A 52 -4.90 10.52 2.86
C VAL A 52 -5.30 10.17 4.28
N GLU A 53 -4.94 11.03 5.24
CA GLU A 53 -5.33 10.83 6.63
C GLU A 53 -6.86 10.71 6.73
N PRO A 54 -7.37 9.73 7.48
CA PRO A 54 -8.80 9.53 7.64
C PRO A 54 -9.44 10.79 8.22
N VAL A 55 -10.40 11.35 7.49
CA VAL A 55 -11.18 12.50 7.95
C VAL A 55 -12.19 12.00 8.97
N LEU A 56 -12.07 12.50 10.20
CA LEU A 56 -13.03 12.21 11.26
C LEU A 56 -14.38 12.83 10.88
N LEU A 57 -15.44 12.01 10.89
CA LEU A 57 -16.79 12.52 10.70
C LEU A 57 -17.20 13.32 11.94
N PRO A 58 -17.87 14.47 11.77
CA PRO A 58 -18.42 15.21 12.89
C PRO A 58 -19.43 14.30 13.60
N TRP A 59 -19.19 14.09 14.89
CA TRP A 59 -20.19 13.51 15.77
C TRP A 59 -21.18 14.62 16.15
N GLU A 60 -22.44 14.45 15.77
CA GLU A 60 -23.55 15.23 16.30
C GLU A 60 -24.14 14.57 17.55
N TYR A 61 -24.12 15.29 18.67
CA TYR A 61 -24.68 14.85 19.93
C TYR A 61 -25.97 15.63 20.20
N GLU A 62 -27.11 14.91 20.25
CA GLU A 62 -28.39 15.50 20.61
C GLU A 62 -28.47 15.69 22.12
N VAL A 63 -28.29 16.94 22.54
CA VAL A 63 -28.54 17.36 23.92
C VAL A 63 -30.04 17.58 24.15
N PRO A 64 -30.61 17.07 25.25
CA PRO A 64 -31.98 17.42 25.63
C PRO A 64 -32.08 18.93 25.87
N ARG A 65 -33.06 19.55 25.21
CA ARG A 65 -33.33 20.99 25.28
C ARG A 65 -34.62 21.24 26.04
N ASP A 66 -34.62 22.32 26.82
CA ASP A 66 -35.80 22.74 27.55
C ASP A 66 -36.81 23.37 26.59
N LEU A 67 -37.94 22.71 26.39
CA LEU A 67 -38.98 23.17 25.48
C LEU A 67 -39.87 24.27 26.11
N SER A 68 -39.74 24.50 27.42
CA SER A 68 -40.57 25.45 28.18
C SER A 68 -40.02 26.87 28.22
N ARG A 69 -38.73 27.06 27.91
CA ARG A 69 -38.06 28.36 27.94
C ARG A 69 -37.26 28.63 26.67
N MET A 70 -37.04 29.91 26.40
CA MET A 70 -36.25 30.39 25.28
C MET A 70 -35.27 31.43 25.79
N GLU A 71 -34.00 31.28 25.40
CA GLU A 71 -32.91 32.16 25.78
C GLU A 71 -32.28 32.75 24.51
N PRO A 72 -31.68 33.96 24.57
CA PRO A 72 -30.91 34.49 23.46
C PRO A 72 -29.71 33.59 23.14
N LYS A 73 -29.43 33.35 21.87
CA LYS A 73 -28.20 32.69 21.42
C LYS A 73 -26.98 33.38 22.00
N SER A 74 -25.99 32.60 22.42
CA SER A 74 -24.69 33.13 22.87
C SER A 74 -23.83 33.61 21.69
N THR A 75 -24.33 34.65 21.03
CA THR A 75 -23.67 35.41 19.97
C THR A 75 -23.74 36.88 20.35
N PRO A 76 -22.70 37.68 20.05
CA PRO A 76 -22.66 39.10 20.44
C PRO A 76 -23.88 39.90 19.95
N ASP A 77 -24.44 39.51 18.81
CA ASP A 77 -25.59 40.20 18.19
C ASP A 77 -26.91 39.95 18.92
N CYS A 78 -27.04 38.83 19.63
CA CYS A 78 -28.26 38.45 20.35
C CYS A 78 -28.20 38.79 21.84
N GLU A 79 -27.01 38.71 22.47
CA GLU A 79 -26.85 39.02 23.91
C GLU A 79 -26.93 40.52 24.22
N ARG A 80 -26.50 41.38 23.29
CA ARG A 80 -26.43 42.83 23.50
C ARG A 80 -27.79 43.54 23.42
N VAL A 81 -28.83 42.86 22.92
CA VAL A 81 -30.17 43.44 22.78
C VAL A 81 -30.85 43.48 24.15
N PRO A 82 -31.25 44.66 24.65
CA PRO A 82 -31.94 44.80 25.92
C PRO A 82 -33.27 44.04 25.94
N ASP A 83 -33.67 43.50 27.09
CA ASP A 83 -34.91 42.72 27.23
C ASP A 83 -36.17 43.44 26.72
N LYS A 84 -36.21 44.77 26.84
CA LYS A 84 -37.33 45.61 26.41
C LYS A 84 -37.48 45.71 24.89
N GLU A 85 -36.43 45.37 24.14
CA GLU A 85 -36.37 45.45 22.67
C GLU A 85 -36.48 44.05 22.02
N ARG A 86 -36.70 43.00 22.81
CA ARG A 86 -36.83 41.61 22.34
C ARG A 86 -38.27 41.30 21.95
N ASP A 87 -38.62 41.67 20.72
CA ASP A 87 -39.90 41.36 20.09
C ASP A 87 -39.94 39.93 19.49
N ASP A 88 -41.08 39.56 18.89
CA ASP A 88 -41.26 38.24 18.26
C ASP A 88 -40.24 37.99 17.13
N ALA A 89 -39.85 39.04 16.41
CA ALA A 89 -38.85 38.96 15.34
C ALA A 89 -37.44 38.69 15.87
N PHE A 90 -37.09 39.27 17.03
CA PHE A 90 -35.89 38.93 17.77
C PHE A 90 -35.90 37.45 18.15
N TRP A 91 -36.96 36.94 18.78
CA TRP A 91 -37.01 35.54 19.23
C TRP A 91 -36.98 34.55 18.08
N ALA A 92 -37.56 34.88 16.92
CA ALA A 92 -37.46 34.05 15.71
C ALA A 92 -36.01 33.90 15.19
N ARG A 93 -35.17 34.93 15.35
CA ARG A 93 -33.77 34.94 14.88
C ARG A 93 -32.78 34.46 15.94
N CYS A 94 -32.95 34.97 17.15
CA CYS A 94 -32.01 34.88 18.25
C CYS A 94 -32.47 33.94 19.36
N GLY A 95 -33.71 33.44 19.34
CA GLY A 95 -34.20 32.49 20.33
C GLY A 95 -33.58 31.11 20.14
N GLU A 96 -33.05 30.56 21.22
CA GLU A 96 -32.67 29.16 21.31
C GLU A 96 -33.26 28.51 22.57
N ARG A 97 -33.55 27.21 22.46
CA ARG A 97 -33.97 26.42 23.62
C ARG A 97 -32.71 25.97 24.37
N PRO A 98 -32.54 26.39 25.64
CA PRO A 98 -31.33 26.09 26.37
C PRO A 98 -31.19 24.60 26.63
N VAL A 99 -29.94 24.15 26.66
CA VAL A 99 -29.59 22.77 26.97
C VAL A 99 -29.86 22.50 28.44
N ILE A 100 -30.56 21.40 28.75
CA ILE A 100 -30.74 20.96 30.13
C ILE A 100 -29.43 20.29 30.56
N ARG A 101 -28.65 20.97 31.40
CA ARG A 101 -27.32 20.49 31.82
C ARG A 101 -27.38 19.43 32.93
N ASP A 102 -28.46 19.44 33.73
CA ASP A 102 -28.64 18.52 34.87
C ASP A 102 -29.31 17.20 34.48
N THR A 103 -29.45 16.92 33.18
CA THR A 103 -29.95 15.63 32.72
C THR A 103 -28.79 14.68 32.48
N ASN A 104 -28.78 13.55 33.19
CA ASN A 104 -28.00 12.35 32.81
C ASN A 104 -28.48 11.70 31.52
N VAL A 105 -29.45 12.31 30.85
CA VAL A 105 -29.96 11.87 29.56
C VAL A 105 -28.98 12.34 28.51
N LEU A 106 -27.84 11.66 28.45
CA LEU A 106 -27.05 11.73 27.26
C LEU A 106 -27.68 10.87 26.18
N PHE A 107 -28.60 11.45 25.39
CA PHE A 107 -29.18 10.74 24.25
C PHE A 107 -28.05 10.38 23.28
N GLY A 108 -27.64 9.11 23.30
CA GLY A 108 -26.56 8.58 22.47
C GLY A 108 -25.15 8.64 23.08
N PHE A 109 -24.96 8.98 24.36
CA PHE A 109 -23.65 8.87 25.03
C PHE A 109 -23.74 7.94 26.24
N ASP A 110 -23.90 6.64 25.96
CA ASP A 110 -23.75 5.60 26.97
C ASP A 110 -22.27 5.21 27.13
N GLN A 111 -21.94 4.47 28.19
CA GLN A 111 -20.58 3.98 28.42
C GLN A 111 -20.08 3.10 27.26
N ARG A 112 -20.99 2.48 26.51
CA ARG A 112 -20.68 1.71 25.30
C ARG A 112 -20.18 2.62 24.16
N ASN A 113 -20.85 3.73 23.88
CA ASN A 113 -20.48 4.68 22.84
C ASN A 113 -19.17 5.41 23.17
N TRP A 114 -18.94 5.70 24.45
CA TRP A 114 -17.64 6.20 24.92
C TRP A 114 -16.51 5.19 24.66
N ASN A 115 -16.73 3.92 24.99
CA ASN A 115 -15.75 2.86 24.73
C ASN A 115 -15.54 2.63 23.22
N ILE A 116 -16.59 2.77 22.40
CA ILE A 116 -16.50 2.71 20.93
C ILE A 116 -15.62 3.86 20.42
N LEU A 117 -15.83 5.09 20.89
CA LEU A 117 -15.03 6.25 20.51
C LEU A 117 -13.54 6.01 20.84
N LEU A 118 -13.24 5.62 22.08
CA LEU A 118 -11.87 5.33 22.50
C LEU A 118 -11.23 4.18 21.69
N SER A 119 -12.00 3.12 21.43
CA SER A 119 -11.53 1.98 20.62
C SER A 119 -11.24 2.38 19.17
N ASN A 120 -12.10 3.22 18.57
CA ASN A 120 -11.92 3.71 17.21
C ASN A 120 -10.66 4.57 17.10
N PHE A 121 -10.42 5.49 18.04
CA PHE A 121 -9.19 6.28 18.07
C PHE A 121 -7.93 5.42 18.23
N ALA A 122 -7.98 4.39 19.08
CA ALA A 122 -6.86 3.47 19.26
C ALA A 122 -6.56 2.66 17.97
N LYS A 123 -7.60 2.14 17.30
CA LYS A 123 -7.47 1.39 16.03
C LYS A 123 -6.97 2.27 14.89
N LEU A 124 -7.47 3.51 14.79
CA LEU A 124 -7.03 4.47 13.77
C LEU A 124 -5.53 4.73 13.89
N ARG A 125 -5.07 4.98 15.12
CA ARG A 125 -3.66 5.25 15.42
C ARG A 125 -2.77 4.07 15.01
N GLU A 126 -3.14 2.87 15.42
CA GLU A 126 -2.40 1.65 15.10
C GLU A 126 -2.33 1.40 13.58
N TYR A 127 -3.47 1.55 12.89
CA TYR A 127 -3.53 1.35 11.44
C TYR A 127 -2.63 2.33 10.69
N ILE A 128 -2.61 3.61 11.09
CA ILE A 128 -1.75 4.64 10.48
C ILE A 128 -0.27 4.28 10.65
N PHE A 129 0.15 3.84 11.84
CA PHE A 129 1.55 3.44 12.08
C PHE A 129 1.95 2.24 11.21
N GLN A 130 1.13 1.20 11.18
CA GLN A 130 1.41 -0.01 10.39
C GLN A 130 1.43 0.28 8.88
N LEU A 131 0.52 1.14 8.40
CA LEU A 131 0.41 1.50 7.00
C LEU A 131 1.62 2.32 6.53
N ARG A 132 2.06 3.31 7.32
CA ARG A 132 3.27 4.09 7.04
C ARG A 132 4.50 3.19 6.95
N ALA A 133 4.72 2.32 7.95
CA ALA A 133 5.85 1.41 7.96
C ALA A 133 5.88 0.46 6.74
N ARG A 134 4.72 -0.04 6.30
CA ARG A 134 4.62 -0.90 5.11
C ARG A 134 4.89 -0.13 3.80
N VAL A 135 4.38 1.09 3.70
CA VAL A 135 4.61 1.96 2.54
C VAL A 135 6.09 2.32 2.46
N ASP A 136 6.74 2.65 3.58
CA ASP A 136 8.16 2.98 3.63
C ASP A 136 9.02 1.80 3.18
N LEU A 137 8.77 0.60 3.72
CA LEU A 137 9.48 -0.62 3.33
C LEU A 137 9.29 -0.95 1.84
N ALA A 138 8.07 -0.81 1.33
CA ALA A 138 7.77 -1.04 -0.08
C ALA A 138 8.49 -0.02 -0.98
N ASN A 139 8.54 1.25 -0.57
CA ASN A 139 9.24 2.30 -1.31
C ASN A 139 10.76 2.13 -1.25
N GLU A 140 11.33 1.65 -0.15
CA GLU A 140 12.74 1.24 -0.07
C GLU A 140 13.06 0.16 -1.11
N SER A 141 12.26 -0.91 -1.14
CA SER A 141 12.42 -1.99 -2.13
C SER A 141 12.30 -1.48 -3.56
N ARG A 142 11.36 -0.57 -3.85
CA ARG A 142 11.21 0.06 -5.17
C ARG A 142 12.40 0.95 -5.55
N ARG A 143 12.99 1.69 -4.59
CA ARG A 143 14.21 2.47 -4.82
C ARG A 143 15.41 1.58 -5.14
N GLU A 144 15.59 0.48 -4.39
CA GLU A 144 16.65 -0.49 -4.67
C GLU A 144 16.49 -1.14 -6.04
N TRP A 145 15.24 -1.49 -6.40
CA TRP A 145 14.92 -2.07 -7.69
C TRP A 145 15.28 -1.12 -8.85
N ARG A 146 14.92 0.17 -8.72
CA ARG A 146 15.31 1.21 -9.70
C ARG A 146 16.82 1.34 -9.81
N ARG A 147 17.54 1.35 -8.68
CA ARG A 147 19.01 1.41 -8.68
C ARG A 147 19.63 0.23 -9.45
N ARG A 148 19.18 -1.01 -9.19
CA ARG A 148 19.68 -2.20 -9.90
C ARG A 148 19.32 -2.18 -11.38
N ALA A 149 18.13 -1.69 -11.72
CA ALA A 149 17.70 -1.54 -13.11
C ALA A 149 18.58 -0.54 -13.87
N GLU A 150 18.94 0.59 -13.25
CA GLU A 150 19.87 1.57 -13.83
C GLU A 150 21.28 1.01 -13.98
N GLU A 151 21.79 0.28 -12.99
CA GLU A 151 23.09 -0.40 -13.06
C GLU A 151 23.14 -1.40 -14.23
N GLU A 152 22.11 -2.22 -14.41
CA GLU A 152 22.05 -3.19 -15.50
C GLU A 152 21.86 -2.50 -16.87
N ARG A 153 21.05 -1.43 -16.97
CA ARG A 153 20.95 -0.61 -18.19
C ARG A 153 22.33 -0.06 -18.60
N ARG A 154 23.07 0.54 -17.66
CA ARG A 154 24.43 1.04 -17.90
C ARG A 154 25.39 -0.07 -18.34
N ARG A 155 25.28 -1.27 -17.75
CA ARG A 155 26.10 -2.43 -18.12
C ARG A 155 25.80 -2.90 -19.54
N VAL A 156 24.53 -3.02 -19.90
CA VAL A 156 24.10 -3.41 -21.25
C VAL A 156 24.57 -2.36 -22.26
N ASP A 157 24.36 -1.07 -21.99
CA ASP A 157 24.81 0.02 -22.86
C ASP A 157 26.33 0.00 -23.10
N ALA A 158 27.12 -0.30 -22.07
CA ALA A 158 28.58 -0.45 -22.20
C ALA A 158 28.98 -1.67 -23.06
N LEU A 159 28.24 -2.78 -22.95
CA LEU A 159 28.46 -3.99 -23.75
C LEU A 159 28.04 -3.82 -25.22
N THR A 160 26.96 -3.10 -25.51
CA THR A 160 26.56 -2.76 -26.89
C THR A 160 27.49 -1.72 -27.51
N ALA A 161 27.99 -0.75 -26.75
CA ALA A 161 28.95 0.23 -27.24
C ALA A 161 30.31 -0.40 -27.63
N THR A 162 30.76 -1.42 -26.89
CA THR A 162 32.00 -2.16 -27.20
C THR A 162 31.85 -3.18 -28.34
N ALA A 163 30.62 -3.61 -28.64
CA ALA A 163 30.32 -4.53 -29.74
C ALA A 163 30.04 -3.84 -31.09
N ALA A 164 30.08 -2.50 -31.15
CA ALA A 164 29.88 -1.77 -32.39
C ALA A 164 31.06 -2.01 -33.37
N PRO A 165 30.85 -2.64 -34.55
CA PRO A 165 31.93 -2.86 -35.49
C PRO A 165 32.44 -1.53 -36.03
N ALA A 166 33.77 -1.38 -36.08
CA ALA A 166 34.42 -0.28 -36.77
C ALA A 166 33.86 -0.19 -38.19
N ARG A 167 33.19 0.92 -38.51
CA ARG A 167 32.74 1.21 -39.88
C ARG A 167 33.95 1.06 -40.80
N PRO A 168 33.90 0.23 -41.87
CA PRO A 168 34.98 0.20 -42.82
C PRO A 168 35.12 1.60 -43.40
N ALA A 169 36.33 2.16 -43.28
CA ALA A 169 36.68 3.42 -43.89
C ALA A 169 36.37 3.32 -45.38
N SER A 170 35.44 4.14 -45.85
CA SER A 170 35.21 4.38 -47.26
C SER A 170 36.55 4.79 -47.89
N ALA A 171 37.13 3.89 -48.68
CA ALA A 171 38.32 4.17 -49.48
C ALA A 171 37.98 5.21 -50.56
N PRO A 172 38.95 6.08 -50.93
CA PRO A 172 38.77 7.18 -51.87
C PRO A 172 38.47 6.71 -53.30
#